data_AF-A0A2V5ZPD9-F1
#
_entry.id   AF-A0A2V5ZPD9-F1
#
_cell.length_a   1.000
_cell.length_b   1.000
_cell.length_c   1.000
_cell.angle_alpha   90.00
_cell.angle_beta   90.00
_cell.angle_gamma   90.00
#
_symmetry.space_group_name_H-M   'P 1'
#
loop_
_entity.id
_entity.type
_entity.pdbx_description
1 polymer ?
#
loop_
_entity_poly.entity_id
_entity_poly.type
_entity_poly.pdbx_seq_one_letter_code
_entity_poly.pdbx_strand_id
1 'polypeptide(L)'
;MRGFHRTIVSLIAAFLAAAAFAAPIRITTWNLEWFPNGSPKERPVAEQDKRIAAAADVLRPLNSDIILLQEVKDYDVCARLGETIAPHTYNVAICSAFREPFAPGLGKQQVAILAKVPAQAAWSETWKAMSGVDPPRGFAFAWFKIRGTDVGVYAVHLKSNLIMKSDKAAETQKNIRKREVAVEQLLNHMRDVIAPSMPMVKSLDQIEFAQEKTLATLTSAGFRNVWEGAPLLQRVTHPGSGPYPDATFDYLFASNLVPSKAQITPSKASDHLPVTCDFSSGGVVVTQSTPATTNQVAPPPATQQFVTLTQPVRIKIPYGETVLPRGLRLPVVSHDA
;
A
#
# COMPACT_ATOMS: atom_id res chain seq x y z
N MET A 1 47.55 60.71 -6.44
CA MET A 1 47.67 59.33 -5.92
C MET A 1 46.27 58.74 -5.83
N ARG A 2 46.03 57.65 -6.58
CA ARG A 2 44.80 56.82 -6.62
C ARG A 2 44.78 55.95 -5.35
N GLY A 3 43.70 55.43 -4.78
CA GLY A 3 42.29 55.34 -5.12
C GLY A 3 41.64 54.41 -4.08
N PHE A 4 40.38 54.68 -3.74
CA PHE A 4 39.54 53.94 -2.80
C PHE A 4 39.20 52.51 -3.26
N HIS A 5 38.84 51.65 -2.29
CA HIS A 5 38.19 50.33 -2.36
C HIS A 5 39.10 49.09 -2.33
N ARG A 6 38.93 48.21 -1.31
CA ARG A 6 38.07 47.00 -1.40
C ARG A 6 38.24 46.02 -0.22
N THR A 7 37.14 45.30 0.04
CA THR A 7 36.98 43.99 0.72
C THR A 7 37.04 43.99 2.25
N ILE A 8 35.95 44.09 3.02
CA ILE A 8 34.75 43.21 3.14
C ILE A 8 35.11 41.79 3.58
N VAL A 9 34.97 41.57 4.90
CA VAL A 9 34.42 40.37 5.56
C VAL A 9 34.91 39.01 5.04
N SER A 10 35.95 38.48 5.68
CA SER A 10 36.23 37.04 5.69
C SER A 10 35.23 36.33 6.62
N LEU A 11 34.01 36.13 6.13
CA LEU A 11 33.10 35.06 6.55
C LEU A 11 32.91 34.18 5.31
N ILE A 12 33.97 33.45 4.94
CA ILE A 12 33.81 32.30 4.06
C ILE A 12 33.08 31.28 4.91
N ALA A 13 31.77 31.32 4.75
CA ALA A 13 30.84 30.28 5.10
C ALA A 13 31.48 28.93 4.77
N ALA A 14 31.75 28.15 5.81
CA ALA A 14 31.76 26.72 5.70
C ALA A 14 30.37 26.33 5.18
N PHE A 15 30.20 26.32 3.86
CA PHE A 15 29.20 25.52 3.18
C PHE A 15 29.61 24.06 3.44
N LEU A 16 29.33 23.59 4.66
CA LEU A 16 28.89 22.24 4.86
C LEU A 16 27.68 22.10 3.94
N ALA A 17 27.91 21.58 2.75
CA ALA A 17 26.87 20.92 1.99
C ALA A 17 26.39 19.76 2.86
N ALA A 18 25.53 20.06 3.84
CA ALA A 18 24.62 19.09 4.36
C ALA A 18 23.84 18.66 3.13
N ALA A 19 24.22 17.52 2.56
CA ALA A 19 23.36 16.80 1.65
C ALA A 19 22.03 16.71 2.39
N ALA A 20 21.06 17.51 1.95
CA ALA A 20 19.73 17.52 2.52
C ALA A 20 19.11 16.18 2.12
N PHE A 21 19.41 15.13 2.89
CA PHE A 21 18.73 13.87 2.76
C PHE A 21 17.26 14.18 3.00
N ALA A 22 16.43 13.94 1.97
CA ALA A 22 15.00 14.11 2.10
C ALA A 22 14.54 13.29 3.30
N ALA A 23 13.82 13.93 4.23
CA ALA A 23 13.30 13.24 5.40
C ALA A 23 12.51 12.00 4.94
N PRO A 24 12.63 10.86 5.65
CA PRO A 24 11.99 9.62 5.24
C PRO A 24 10.45 9.76 5.26
N ILE A 25 9.80 8.89 4.50
CA ILE A 25 8.36 8.75 4.45
C ILE A 25 7.98 7.64 5.43
N ARG A 26 7.20 7.97 6.45
CA ARG A 26 6.75 6.99 7.44
C ARG A 26 5.45 6.34 7.01
N ILE A 27 5.43 5.02 6.94
CA ILE A 27 4.24 4.26 6.55
C ILE A 27 3.91 3.24 7.62
N THR A 28 2.64 3.19 8.03
CA THR A 28 2.11 2.14 8.91
C THR A 28 1.12 1.28 8.14
N THR A 29 1.18 -0.04 8.31
CA THR A 29 0.09 -0.95 7.93
C THR A 29 -0.54 -1.58 9.15
N TRP A 30 -1.86 -1.77 9.13
CA TRP A 30 -2.58 -2.42 10.22
C TRP A 30 -3.89 -3.05 9.76
N ASN A 31 -4.03 -4.37 9.95
CA ASN A 31 -5.33 -5.03 9.98
C ASN A 31 -6.05 -4.67 11.27
N LEU A 32 -7.26 -4.11 11.19
CA LEU A 32 -8.01 -3.61 12.35
C LEU A 32 -9.10 -4.58 12.83
N GLU A 33 -9.15 -5.81 12.31
CA GLU A 33 -10.08 -6.87 12.72
C GLU A 33 -11.55 -6.45 12.54
N TRP A 34 -12.11 -6.62 11.35
CA TRP A 34 -13.51 -6.28 11.04
C TRP A 34 -13.94 -4.90 11.60
N PHE A 35 -13.10 -3.89 11.45
CA PHE A 35 -13.23 -2.59 12.07
C PHE A 35 -14.42 -1.80 11.51
N PRO A 36 -15.25 -1.17 12.37
CA PRO A 36 -15.03 -0.91 13.79
C PRO A 36 -15.72 -1.94 14.70
N ASN A 37 -16.09 -3.10 14.16
CA ASN A 37 -16.92 -4.09 14.83
C ASN A 37 -16.14 -5.21 15.51
N GLY A 38 -14.86 -5.48 15.19
CA GLY A 38 -14.14 -6.61 15.80
C GLY A 38 -14.73 -7.98 15.46
N SER A 39 -15.73 -8.04 14.59
CA SER A 39 -16.39 -9.25 14.13
C SER A 39 -17.26 -8.97 12.90
N PRO A 40 -17.77 -10.00 12.20
CA PRO A 40 -18.75 -9.84 11.14
C PRO A 40 -20.09 -9.24 11.57
N LYS A 41 -20.38 -9.23 12.88
CA LYS A 41 -21.64 -8.72 13.43
C LYS A 41 -21.53 -7.22 13.69
N GLU A 42 -22.59 -6.48 13.35
CA GLU A 42 -22.63 -5.05 13.60
C GLU A 42 -22.67 -4.77 15.10
N ARG A 43 -21.87 -3.81 15.56
CA ARG A 43 -21.89 -3.33 16.95
C ARG A 43 -22.69 -2.05 17.09
N PRO A 44 -23.21 -1.73 18.30
CA PRO A 44 -23.77 -0.41 18.60
C PRO A 44 -22.77 0.71 18.32
N VAL A 45 -23.24 1.87 17.85
CA VAL A 45 -22.39 3.02 17.47
C VAL A 45 -21.44 3.42 18.59
N ALA A 46 -21.91 3.48 19.84
CA ALA A 46 -21.08 3.84 20.99
C ALA A 46 -19.93 2.85 21.25
N GLU A 47 -20.07 1.57 20.89
CA GLU A 47 -18.97 0.60 20.95
C GLU A 47 -18.02 0.76 19.76
N GLN A 48 -18.54 1.08 18.59
CA GLN A 48 -17.72 1.41 17.42
C GLN A 48 -16.83 2.63 17.71
N ASP A 49 -17.40 3.68 18.32
CA ASP A 49 -16.66 4.89 18.72
C ASP A 49 -15.52 4.58 19.68
N LYS A 50 -15.74 3.69 20.67
CA LYS A 50 -14.68 3.25 21.59
C LYS A 50 -13.55 2.53 20.87
N ARG A 51 -13.87 1.67 19.89
CA ARG A 51 -12.86 0.98 19.08
C ARG A 51 -12.12 1.96 18.16
N ILE A 52 -12.81 2.96 17.60
CA ILE A 52 -12.19 4.02 16.81
C ILE A 52 -11.21 4.83 17.67
N ALA A 53 -11.60 5.25 18.88
CA ALA A 53 -10.73 5.94 19.81
C ALA A 53 -9.50 5.09 20.19
N ALA A 54 -9.70 3.81 20.51
CA ALA A 54 -8.60 2.91 20.86
C ALA A 54 -7.60 2.71 19.71
N ALA A 55 -8.08 2.56 18.46
CA ALA A 55 -7.20 2.48 17.30
C ALA A 55 -6.47 3.81 17.05
N ALA A 56 -7.16 4.94 17.22
CA ALA A 56 -6.57 6.26 17.08
C ALA A 56 -5.47 6.52 18.12
N ASP A 57 -5.65 6.08 19.37
CA ASP A 57 -4.64 6.22 20.42
C ASP A 57 -3.34 5.46 20.11
N VAL A 58 -3.44 4.34 19.40
CA VAL A 58 -2.27 3.59 18.92
C VAL A 58 -1.61 4.30 17.73
N LEU A 59 -2.39 4.80 16.78
CA LEU A 59 -1.87 5.41 15.54
C LEU A 59 -1.31 6.83 15.75
N ARG A 60 -1.86 7.60 16.69
CA ARG A 60 -1.46 8.99 16.96
C ARG A 60 0.04 9.15 17.25
N PRO A 61 0.66 8.39 18.18
CA PRO A 61 2.10 8.52 18.45
C PRO A 61 2.99 8.04 17.30
N LEU A 62 2.49 7.17 16.41
CA LEU A 62 3.27 6.70 15.24
C LEU A 62 3.50 7.83 14.24
N ASN A 63 2.53 8.75 14.15
CA ASN A 63 2.61 9.98 13.36
C ASN A 63 2.99 9.72 11.89
N SER A 64 2.42 8.67 11.30
CA SER A 64 2.77 8.20 9.96
C SER A 64 2.36 9.20 8.87
N ASP A 65 3.09 9.24 7.76
CA ASP A 65 2.70 10.05 6.60
C ASP A 65 1.57 9.37 5.82
N ILE A 66 1.60 8.03 5.77
CA ILE A 66 0.59 7.16 5.13
C ILE A 66 0.23 6.02 6.10
N ILE A 67 -1.06 5.68 6.16
CA ILE A 67 -1.61 4.57 6.93
C ILE A 67 -2.36 3.65 5.96
N LEU A 68 -1.98 2.38 5.92
CA LEU A 68 -2.58 1.32 5.10
C LEU A 68 -3.43 0.44 6.02
N LEU A 69 -4.73 0.39 5.79
CA LEU A 69 -5.67 -0.32 6.67
C LEU A 69 -6.23 -1.55 5.97
N GLN A 70 -6.38 -2.64 6.73
CA GLN A 70 -7.09 -3.84 6.31
C GLN A 70 -8.26 -4.14 7.25
N GLU A 71 -9.26 -4.84 6.72
CA GLU A 71 -10.50 -5.20 7.41
C GLU A 71 -11.29 -4.01 7.97
N VAL A 72 -11.29 -2.90 7.26
CA VAL A 72 -12.17 -1.77 7.57
C VAL A 72 -13.52 -1.94 6.90
N LYS A 73 -14.59 -1.43 7.50
CA LYS A 73 -15.96 -1.59 7.00
C LYS A 73 -16.20 -0.77 5.74
N ASP A 74 -15.92 0.53 5.80
CA ASP A 74 -16.30 1.50 4.77
C ASP A 74 -15.49 2.81 4.90
N TYR A 75 -15.74 3.72 3.96
CA TYR A 75 -15.07 5.03 3.88
C TYR A 75 -15.36 5.93 5.08
N ASP A 76 -16.61 5.95 5.56
CA ASP A 76 -17.04 6.82 6.66
C ASP A 76 -16.35 6.44 7.97
N VAL A 77 -16.19 5.14 8.23
CA VAL A 77 -15.41 4.63 9.36
C VAL A 77 -13.93 5.04 9.24
N CYS A 78 -13.35 4.96 8.05
CA CYS A 78 -11.98 5.43 7.81
C CYS A 78 -11.84 6.95 8.05
N ALA A 79 -12.81 7.75 7.62
CA ALA A 79 -12.81 9.21 7.83
C ALA A 79 -12.90 9.55 9.32
N ARG A 80 -13.81 8.90 10.06
CA ARG A 80 -13.93 9.05 11.53
C ARG A 80 -12.64 8.67 12.25
N LEU A 81 -11.98 7.58 11.83
CA LEU A 81 -10.68 7.21 12.36
C LEU A 81 -9.62 8.29 12.08
N GLY A 82 -9.52 8.78 10.84
CA GLY A 82 -8.61 9.87 10.48
C GLY A 82 -8.78 11.12 11.36
N GLU A 83 -10.01 11.59 11.53
CA GLU A 83 -10.33 12.73 12.39
C GLU A 83 -10.02 12.46 13.87
N THR A 84 -10.22 11.22 14.35
CA THR A 84 -9.93 10.86 15.76
C THR A 84 -8.42 10.72 16.03
N ILE A 85 -7.62 10.35 15.02
CA ILE A 85 -6.16 10.33 15.14
C ILE A 85 -5.65 11.76 15.32
N ALA A 86 -5.98 12.63 14.37
CA ALA A 86 -5.59 14.02 14.34
C ALA A 86 -6.57 14.80 13.45
N PRO A 87 -7.40 15.70 14.02
CA PRO A 87 -8.41 16.43 13.27
C PRO A 87 -7.83 17.14 12.05
N HIS A 88 -8.53 17.04 10.92
CA HIS A 88 -8.17 17.67 9.64
C HIS A 88 -6.77 17.36 9.09
N THR A 89 -6.14 16.28 9.59
CA THR A 89 -4.76 15.93 9.22
C THR A 89 -4.71 14.81 8.20
N TYR A 90 -5.50 13.73 8.39
CA TYR A 90 -5.49 12.58 7.49
C TYR A 90 -6.68 12.63 6.52
N ASN A 91 -6.37 12.50 5.24
CA ASN A 91 -7.36 12.32 4.17
C ASN A 91 -7.50 10.84 3.87
N VAL A 92 -8.72 10.34 3.72
CA VAL A 92 -8.96 9.01 3.15
C VAL A 92 -8.73 9.12 1.65
N ALA A 93 -7.58 8.64 1.16
CA ALA A 93 -7.28 8.64 -0.27
C ALA A 93 -8.20 7.68 -1.02
N ILE A 94 -8.45 6.51 -0.42
CA ILE A 94 -9.36 5.50 -0.95
C ILE A 94 -9.76 4.53 0.17
N CYS A 95 -11.01 4.08 0.14
CA CYS A 95 -11.47 2.86 0.81
C CYS A 95 -12.15 2.00 -0.24
N SER A 96 -11.77 0.73 -0.34
CA SER A 96 -12.33 -0.16 -1.35
C SER A 96 -13.82 -0.42 -1.13
N ALA A 97 -14.48 -0.89 -2.18
CA ALA A 97 -15.89 -1.29 -2.16
C ALA A 97 -16.05 -2.72 -2.71
N PHE A 98 -15.23 -3.65 -2.21
CA PHE A 98 -15.29 -5.06 -2.59
C PHE A 98 -16.65 -5.65 -2.22
N ARG A 99 -17.21 -6.46 -3.11
CA ARG A 99 -18.45 -7.20 -2.89
C ARG A 99 -18.12 -8.61 -2.44
N GLU A 100 -18.97 -9.18 -1.58
CA GLU A 100 -18.91 -10.60 -1.27
C GLU A 100 -19.63 -11.38 -2.37
N PRO A 101 -19.07 -12.49 -2.88
CA PRO A 101 -19.67 -13.25 -3.98
C PRO A 101 -21.08 -13.80 -3.68
N PHE A 102 -21.41 -13.95 -2.39
CA PHE A 102 -22.63 -14.65 -1.93
C PHE A 102 -23.50 -13.83 -0.97
N ALA A 103 -23.23 -12.53 -0.81
CA ALA A 103 -24.05 -11.65 0.01
C ALA A 103 -24.43 -10.38 -0.77
N PRO A 104 -25.69 -9.91 -0.67
CA PRO A 104 -26.07 -8.65 -1.28
C PRO A 104 -25.33 -7.49 -0.61
N GLY A 105 -24.81 -6.57 -1.42
CA GLY A 105 -24.15 -5.35 -0.95
C GLY A 105 -22.62 -5.43 -0.95
N LEU A 106 -22.01 -4.53 -0.17
CA LEU A 106 -20.57 -4.49 0.04
C LEU A 106 -20.15 -5.53 1.08
N GLY A 107 -18.97 -6.11 0.89
CA GLY A 107 -18.31 -6.87 1.93
C GLY A 107 -17.95 -5.99 3.11
N LYS A 108 -17.69 -6.62 4.27
CA LYS A 108 -17.35 -5.91 5.51
C LYS A 108 -15.83 -5.86 5.77
N GLN A 109 -15.04 -6.41 4.85
CA GLN A 109 -13.58 -6.43 4.92
C GLN A 109 -12.99 -5.68 3.72
N GLN A 110 -12.95 -4.36 3.83
CA GLN A 110 -12.34 -3.46 2.86
C GLN A 110 -10.87 -3.21 3.22
N VAL A 111 -10.14 -2.61 2.28
CA VAL A 111 -8.81 -2.04 2.50
C VAL A 111 -8.86 -0.55 2.22
N ALA A 112 -8.09 0.23 2.97
CA ALA A 112 -8.08 1.68 2.83
C ALA A 112 -6.68 2.28 2.94
N ILE A 113 -6.53 3.48 2.40
CA ILE A 113 -5.30 4.27 2.45
C ILE A 113 -5.67 5.65 3.00
N LEU A 114 -5.07 6.02 4.12
CA LEU A 114 -5.15 7.35 4.70
C LEU A 114 -3.78 8.03 4.58
N ALA A 115 -3.77 9.34 4.32
CA ALA A 115 -2.51 10.07 4.20
C ALA A 115 -2.63 11.53 4.62
N LYS A 116 -1.53 12.10 5.10
CA LYS A 116 -1.45 13.53 5.44
C LYS A 116 -1.50 14.46 4.22
N VAL A 117 -1.09 13.95 3.06
CA VAL A 117 -1.11 14.67 1.80
C VAL A 117 -2.23 14.11 0.90
N PRO A 118 -2.87 14.95 0.08
CA PRO A 118 -3.87 14.47 -0.86
C PRO A 118 -3.23 13.58 -1.94
N ALA A 119 -3.94 12.52 -2.32
CA ALA A 119 -3.55 11.67 -3.42
C ALA A 119 -3.66 12.41 -4.76
N GLN A 120 -2.72 12.16 -5.67
CA GLN A 120 -2.78 12.59 -7.06
C GLN A 120 -3.77 11.73 -7.86
N ALA A 121 -3.81 10.44 -7.53
CA ALA A 121 -4.78 9.48 -8.03
C ALA A 121 -4.97 8.37 -7.00
N ALA A 122 -6.17 7.82 -6.90
CA ALA A 122 -6.44 6.66 -6.07
C ALA A 122 -7.63 5.86 -6.62
N TRP A 123 -7.54 4.54 -6.55
CA TRP A 123 -8.61 3.61 -6.95
C TRP A 123 -8.43 2.27 -6.25
N SER A 124 -9.38 1.36 -6.44
CA SER A 124 -9.30 -0.01 -5.96
C SER A 124 -9.76 -0.97 -7.04
N GLU A 125 -9.19 -2.16 -7.07
CA GLU A 125 -9.58 -3.22 -8.01
C GLU A 125 -9.80 -4.53 -7.28
N THR A 126 -10.89 -5.21 -7.62
CA THR A 126 -11.19 -6.58 -7.16
C THR A 126 -10.32 -7.57 -7.93
N TRP A 127 -9.86 -8.63 -7.27
CA TRP A 127 -9.22 -9.75 -7.94
C TRP A 127 -10.16 -10.39 -8.96
N LYS A 128 -9.59 -10.79 -10.09
CA LYS A 128 -10.31 -11.52 -11.13
C LYS A 128 -10.25 -13.01 -10.83
N ALA A 129 -11.36 -13.71 -11.07
CA ALA A 129 -11.37 -15.16 -11.12
C ALA A 129 -10.55 -15.62 -12.34
N MET A 130 -9.56 -16.49 -12.12
CA MET A 130 -8.67 -17.01 -13.17
C MET A 130 -8.43 -18.50 -12.98
N SER A 131 -8.53 -19.28 -14.05
CA SER A 131 -8.19 -20.72 -14.06
C SER A 131 -8.87 -21.53 -12.94
N GLY A 132 -10.15 -21.28 -12.67
CA GLY A 132 -10.92 -21.95 -11.60
C GLY A 132 -10.59 -21.49 -10.18
N VAL A 133 -9.76 -20.44 -10.03
CA VAL A 133 -9.41 -19.84 -8.74
C VAL A 133 -10.08 -18.47 -8.64
N ASP A 134 -10.82 -18.27 -7.54
CA ASP A 134 -11.56 -17.03 -7.27
C ASP A 134 -11.08 -16.42 -5.94
N PRO A 135 -10.06 -15.52 -5.97
CA PRO A 135 -9.57 -14.85 -4.77
C PRO A 135 -10.58 -13.78 -4.30
N PRO A 136 -10.91 -13.73 -3.00
CA PRO A 136 -11.80 -12.69 -2.49
C PRO A 136 -11.08 -11.34 -2.39
N ARG A 137 -11.84 -10.24 -2.42
CA ARG A 137 -11.34 -8.85 -2.27
C ARG A 137 -10.48 -8.41 -3.45
N GLY A 138 -9.43 -7.63 -3.17
CA GLY A 138 -8.66 -6.88 -4.15
C GLY A 138 -7.52 -6.11 -3.50
N PHE A 139 -7.11 -5.02 -4.16
CA PHE A 139 -6.19 -4.02 -3.61
C PHE A 139 -6.77 -2.62 -3.70
N ALA A 140 -6.26 -1.72 -2.86
CA ALA A 140 -6.37 -0.28 -3.05
C ALA A 140 -5.02 0.29 -3.44
N PHE A 141 -5.01 1.25 -4.36
CA PHE A 141 -3.84 1.97 -4.80
C PHE A 141 -4.02 3.47 -4.61
N ALA A 142 -2.95 4.15 -4.21
CA ALA A 142 -2.88 5.60 -4.23
C ALA A 142 -1.49 6.07 -4.66
N TRP A 143 -1.45 7.16 -5.41
CA TRP A 143 -0.23 7.88 -5.77
C TRP A 143 -0.19 9.21 -5.02
N PHE A 144 0.91 9.48 -4.35
CA PHE A 144 1.17 10.73 -3.64
C PHE A 144 2.39 11.44 -4.19
N LYS A 145 2.38 12.77 -4.08
CA LYS A 145 3.58 13.60 -4.25
C LYS A 145 4.04 14.09 -2.88
N ILE A 146 5.00 13.39 -2.29
CA ILE A 146 5.51 13.67 -0.94
C ILE A 146 6.88 14.31 -1.06
N ARG A 147 6.99 15.57 -0.62
CA ARG A 147 8.26 16.33 -0.61
C ARG A 147 8.96 16.31 -1.98
N GLY A 148 8.17 16.42 -3.06
CA GLY A 148 8.66 16.42 -4.44
C GLY A 148 8.92 15.03 -5.04
N THR A 149 8.76 13.95 -4.28
CA THR A 149 8.91 12.56 -4.76
C THR A 149 7.54 11.95 -5.02
N ASP A 150 7.37 11.35 -6.19
CA ASP A 150 6.19 10.54 -6.50
C ASP A 150 6.29 9.17 -5.82
N VAL A 151 5.26 8.78 -5.09
CA VAL A 151 5.22 7.51 -4.35
C VAL A 151 3.89 6.81 -4.59
N GLY A 152 3.98 5.60 -5.14
CA GLY A 152 2.83 4.71 -5.28
C GLY A 152 2.73 3.78 -4.07
N VAL A 153 1.54 3.64 -3.49
CA VAL A 153 1.31 2.72 -2.37
C VAL A 153 0.14 1.79 -2.63
N TYR A 154 0.28 0.55 -2.18
CA TYR A 154 -0.73 -0.48 -2.28
C TYR A 154 -1.10 -0.98 -0.89
N ALA A 155 -2.40 -0.94 -0.56
CA ALA A 155 -2.97 -1.66 0.57
C ALA A 155 -3.60 -2.96 0.06
N VAL A 156 -3.16 -4.09 0.61
CA VAL A 156 -3.57 -5.43 0.16
C VAL A 156 -3.98 -6.28 1.35
N HIS A 157 -5.08 -7.02 1.22
CA HIS A 157 -5.49 -8.04 2.18
C HIS A 157 -5.80 -9.36 1.46
N LEU A 158 -4.81 -10.25 1.46
CA LEU A 158 -4.85 -11.54 0.77
C LEU A 158 -5.79 -12.53 1.47
N LYS A 159 -6.01 -13.70 0.86
CA LYS A 159 -6.87 -14.75 1.42
C LYS A 159 -6.28 -15.33 2.71
N SER A 160 -7.04 -15.24 3.81
CA SER A 160 -6.69 -15.80 5.11
C SER A 160 -6.52 -17.33 5.09
N ASN A 161 -5.79 -17.86 6.08
CA ASN A 161 -5.61 -19.30 6.30
C ASN A 161 -6.81 -20.00 6.95
N LEU A 162 -7.94 -19.30 7.13
CA LEU A 162 -9.14 -19.88 7.72
C LEU A 162 -9.65 -21.08 6.90
N ILE A 163 -9.76 -22.23 7.57
CA ILE A 163 -10.34 -23.46 7.03
C ILE A 163 -11.69 -23.68 7.72
N MET A 164 -12.77 -23.65 6.94
CA MET A 164 -14.14 -23.85 7.46
C MET A 164 -14.73 -25.23 7.14
N LYS A 165 -14.02 -26.06 6.36
CA LYS A 165 -14.48 -27.38 5.91
C LYS A 165 -13.57 -28.49 6.46
N SER A 166 -14.04 -29.73 6.40
CA SER A 166 -13.38 -30.90 6.99
C SER A 166 -12.07 -31.28 6.30
N ASP A 167 -11.92 -31.09 4.99
CA ASP A 167 -10.67 -31.37 4.27
C ASP A 167 -9.68 -30.21 4.39
N LYS A 168 -8.86 -30.26 5.44
CA LYS A 168 -7.87 -29.23 5.75
C LYS A 168 -6.79 -29.11 4.66
N ALA A 169 -6.35 -30.22 4.07
CA ALA A 169 -5.27 -30.21 3.10
C ALA A 169 -5.71 -29.53 1.80
N ALA A 170 -6.86 -29.92 1.27
CA ALA A 170 -7.38 -29.34 0.04
C ALA A 170 -7.72 -27.85 0.21
N GLU A 171 -8.32 -27.45 1.32
CA GLU A 171 -8.66 -26.03 1.56
C GLU A 171 -7.40 -25.17 1.77
N THR A 172 -6.36 -25.71 2.43
CA THR A 172 -5.06 -25.04 2.53
C THR A 172 -4.48 -24.77 1.15
N GLN A 173 -4.46 -25.78 0.27
CA GLN A 173 -3.93 -25.64 -1.09
C GLN A 173 -4.72 -24.62 -1.91
N LYS A 174 -6.06 -24.60 -1.78
CA LYS A 174 -6.91 -23.58 -2.42
C LYS A 174 -6.60 -22.18 -1.92
N ASN A 175 -6.44 -22.00 -0.61
CA ASN A 175 -6.12 -20.70 -0.02
C ASN A 175 -4.76 -20.19 -0.51
N ILE A 176 -3.73 -21.05 -0.53
CA ILE A 176 -2.42 -20.75 -1.11
C ILE A 176 -2.57 -20.30 -2.57
N ARG A 177 -3.28 -21.09 -3.39
CA ARG A 177 -3.44 -20.77 -4.81
C ARG A 177 -4.15 -19.44 -5.04
N LYS A 178 -5.15 -19.10 -4.21
CA LYS A 178 -5.81 -17.79 -4.27
C LYS A 178 -4.85 -16.63 -3.99
N ARG A 179 -3.90 -16.80 -3.05
CA ARG A 179 -2.88 -15.79 -2.76
C ARG A 179 -1.89 -15.63 -3.89
N GLU A 180 -1.39 -16.73 -4.44
CA GLU A 180 -0.46 -16.71 -5.57
C GLU A 180 -1.08 -15.99 -6.79
N VAL A 181 -2.32 -16.36 -7.14
CA VAL A 181 -3.06 -15.73 -8.25
C VAL A 181 -3.31 -14.23 -8.01
N ALA A 182 -3.61 -13.83 -6.78
CA ALA A 182 -3.77 -12.41 -6.44
C ALA A 182 -2.45 -11.63 -6.56
N VAL A 183 -1.33 -12.22 -6.14
CA VAL A 183 0.00 -11.59 -6.21
C VAL A 183 0.49 -11.48 -7.66
N GLU A 184 0.22 -12.49 -8.48
CA GLU A 184 0.47 -12.43 -9.93
C GLU A 184 -0.32 -11.27 -10.57
N GLN A 185 -1.61 -11.15 -10.27
CA GLN A 185 -2.44 -10.03 -10.76
C GLN A 185 -1.92 -8.67 -10.28
N LEU A 186 -1.53 -8.56 -9.01
CA LEU A 186 -0.95 -7.36 -8.45
C LEU A 186 0.32 -6.93 -9.19
N LEU A 187 1.24 -7.87 -9.46
CA LEU A 187 2.47 -7.58 -10.19
C LEU A 187 2.22 -7.24 -11.66
N ASN A 188 1.21 -7.83 -12.30
CA ASN A 188 0.81 -7.46 -13.65
C ASN A 188 0.31 -6.01 -13.69
N HIS A 189 -0.62 -5.66 -12.79
CA HIS A 189 -1.13 -4.29 -12.67
C HIS A 189 0.01 -3.27 -12.46
N MET A 190 0.98 -3.60 -11.62
CA MET A 190 2.12 -2.70 -11.36
C MET A 190 3.00 -2.47 -12.58
N ARG A 191 3.20 -3.50 -13.41
CA ARG A 191 3.96 -3.39 -14.66
C ARG A 191 3.23 -2.56 -15.71
N ASP A 192 1.90 -2.69 -15.76
CA ASP A 192 1.08 -2.08 -16.80
C ASP A 192 0.69 -0.63 -16.50
N VAL A 193 0.51 -0.28 -15.22
CA VAL A 193 -0.08 1.00 -14.80
C VAL A 193 0.94 1.98 -14.20
N ILE A 194 2.05 1.49 -13.64
CA ILE A 194 3.03 2.33 -12.96
C ILE A 194 4.31 2.39 -13.79
N ALA A 195 4.74 3.61 -14.13
CA ALA A 195 6.02 3.82 -14.80
C ALA A 195 7.14 3.09 -14.05
N PRO A 196 8.07 2.38 -14.74
CA PRO A 196 9.14 1.59 -14.12
C PRO A 196 9.99 2.33 -13.07
N SER A 197 9.93 3.66 -13.04
CA SER A 197 10.70 4.55 -12.19
C SER A 197 10.01 5.02 -10.92
N MET A 198 8.73 4.71 -10.64
CA MET A 198 8.07 5.19 -9.42
C MET A 198 8.48 4.34 -8.21
N PRO A 199 8.95 4.95 -7.10
CA PRO A 199 9.10 4.29 -5.82
C PRO A 199 7.78 3.74 -5.27
N MET A 200 7.81 2.52 -4.75
CA MET A 200 6.60 1.79 -4.35
C MET A 200 6.71 1.20 -2.95
N VAL A 201 5.64 1.27 -2.15
CA VAL A 201 5.49 0.50 -0.91
C VAL A 201 4.20 -0.33 -0.93
N LYS A 202 4.27 -1.58 -0.48
CA LYS A 202 3.13 -2.51 -0.40
C LYS A 202 2.98 -3.00 1.02
N SER A 203 1.76 -3.15 1.52
CA SER A 203 1.53 -4.05 2.64
C SER A 203 1.14 -5.45 2.18
N LEU A 204 1.57 -6.50 2.89
CA LEU A 204 1.12 -7.87 2.63
C LEU A 204 0.72 -8.60 3.91
N ASP A 205 -0.15 -9.58 3.72
CA ASP A 205 -0.54 -10.72 4.56
C ASP A 205 0.43 -11.97 4.49
N GLN A 206 1.04 -12.51 5.57
CA GLN A 206 1.43 -13.94 5.85
C GLN A 206 2.89 -14.47 5.89
N ILE A 207 3.17 -15.34 6.88
CA ILE A 207 3.97 -16.58 6.86
C ILE A 207 3.19 -17.66 7.64
N GLU A 208 2.80 -18.71 6.94
CA GLU A 208 3.09 -20.11 7.27
C GLU A 208 3.17 -20.85 5.92
N PHE A 209 3.98 -21.92 5.83
CA PHE A 209 4.32 -22.73 4.64
C PHE A 209 5.51 -22.26 3.79
N ALA A 210 6.63 -22.99 3.94
CA ALA A 210 7.84 -22.93 3.10
C ALA A 210 7.61 -23.24 1.60
N GLN A 211 6.39 -23.61 1.22
CA GLN A 211 6.01 -23.94 -0.16
C GLN A 211 5.25 -22.81 -0.87
N GLU A 212 4.83 -21.76 -0.15
CA GLU A 212 4.11 -20.66 -0.75
C GLU A 212 5.05 -19.68 -1.48
N LYS A 213 4.71 -19.34 -2.73
CA LYS A 213 5.55 -18.48 -3.56
C LYS A 213 5.25 -16.98 -3.41
N THR A 214 4.24 -16.60 -2.65
CA THR A 214 3.75 -15.20 -2.53
C THR A 214 4.86 -14.20 -2.22
N LEU A 215 5.57 -14.37 -1.09
CA LEU A 215 6.63 -13.42 -0.69
C LEU A 215 7.84 -13.52 -1.63
N ALA A 216 8.23 -14.75 -2.01
CA ALA A 216 9.34 -14.99 -2.93
C ALA A 216 9.11 -14.33 -4.30
N THR A 217 7.87 -14.32 -4.78
CA THR A 217 7.48 -13.70 -6.05
C THR A 217 7.61 -12.18 -5.98
N LEU A 218 7.25 -11.55 -4.85
CA LEU A 218 7.50 -10.12 -4.66
C LEU A 218 8.99 -9.78 -4.58
N THR A 219 9.77 -10.55 -3.80
CA THR A 219 11.21 -10.34 -3.69
C THR A 219 11.92 -10.54 -5.03
N SER A 220 11.53 -11.56 -5.80
CA SER A 220 12.03 -11.79 -7.16
C SER A 220 11.66 -10.68 -8.14
N ALA A 221 10.56 -9.96 -7.89
CA ALA A 221 10.16 -8.76 -8.62
C ALA A 221 10.89 -7.48 -8.16
N GLY A 222 11.92 -7.60 -7.31
CA GLY A 222 12.77 -6.49 -6.87
C GLY A 222 12.27 -5.73 -5.64
N PHE A 223 11.25 -6.24 -4.94
CA PHE A 223 10.73 -5.61 -3.73
C PHE A 223 11.51 -6.07 -2.49
N ARG A 224 12.04 -5.11 -1.72
CA ARG A 224 12.68 -5.33 -0.42
C ARG A 224 11.63 -5.56 0.66
N ASN A 225 11.75 -6.66 1.40
CA ASN A 225 10.90 -6.98 2.54
C ASN A 225 11.45 -6.32 3.81
N VAL A 226 10.64 -5.59 4.57
CA VAL A 226 11.09 -4.97 5.84
C VAL A 226 11.49 -5.98 6.93
N TRP A 227 11.08 -7.24 6.80
CA TRP A 227 11.44 -8.32 7.70
C TRP A 227 12.62 -9.17 7.21
N GLU A 228 13.25 -8.80 6.10
CA GLU A 228 14.40 -9.52 5.56
C GLU A 228 15.52 -9.63 6.63
N GLY A 229 15.96 -10.87 6.90
CA GLY A 229 16.95 -11.18 7.94
C GLY A 229 16.45 -11.09 9.40
N ALA A 230 15.21 -10.67 9.64
CA ALA A 230 14.67 -10.58 11.00
C ALA A 230 14.29 -11.96 11.56
N PRO A 231 14.70 -12.30 12.81
CA PRO A 231 14.28 -13.55 13.45
C PRO A 231 12.78 -13.51 13.79
N LEU A 232 12.14 -14.69 13.83
CA LEU A 232 10.67 -14.83 14.01
C LEU A 232 10.11 -13.97 15.16
N LEU A 233 10.75 -14.00 16.32
CA LEU A 233 10.33 -13.23 17.52
C LEU A 233 10.30 -11.72 17.32
N GLN A 234 11.05 -11.18 16.34
CA GLN A 234 11.08 -9.74 16.03
C GLN A 234 10.06 -9.34 14.95
N ARG A 235 9.34 -10.30 14.38
CA ARG A 235 8.37 -10.09 13.30
C ARG A 235 6.98 -10.65 13.65
N VAL A 236 6.65 -10.87 14.91
CA VAL A 236 5.30 -11.33 15.31
C VAL A 236 4.33 -10.16 15.19
N THR A 237 3.44 -10.20 14.20
CA THR A 237 2.41 -9.18 14.00
C THR A 237 1.02 -9.69 14.36
N HIS A 238 0.84 -11.00 14.44
CA HIS A 238 -0.35 -11.62 14.98
C HIS A 238 0.06 -12.54 16.13
N PRO A 239 -0.08 -12.09 17.39
CA PRO A 239 0.20 -12.92 18.54
C PRO A 239 -0.69 -14.17 18.55
N GLY A 240 -0.11 -15.31 18.92
CA GLY A 240 -0.80 -16.58 18.96
C GLY A 240 -2.00 -16.55 19.91
N SER A 241 -3.03 -17.32 19.56
CA SER A 241 -4.24 -17.46 20.36
C SER A 241 -4.73 -18.91 20.32
N GLY A 242 -4.92 -19.49 21.51
CA GLY A 242 -5.34 -20.88 21.66
C GLY A 242 -4.38 -21.86 20.97
N PRO A 243 -4.83 -22.63 19.95
CA PRO A 243 -3.99 -23.59 19.25
C PRO A 243 -3.10 -22.98 18.16
N TYR A 244 -3.24 -21.69 17.85
CA TYR A 244 -2.50 -21.03 16.77
C TYR A 244 -1.24 -20.32 17.33
N PRO A 245 -0.05 -20.57 16.75
CA PRO A 245 1.19 -19.94 17.21
C PRO A 245 1.28 -18.47 16.78
N ASP A 246 2.29 -17.77 17.33
CA ASP A 246 2.69 -16.45 16.86
C ASP A 246 3.02 -16.48 15.36
N ALA A 247 2.51 -15.50 14.62
CA ALA A 247 2.71 -15.41 13.18
C ALA A 247 3.15 -14.02 12.71
N THR A 248 3.88 -13.98 11.59
CA THR A 248 4.16 -12.75 10.85
C THR A 248 3.17 -12.65 9.71
N PHE A 249 2.15 -11.85 9.92
CA PHE A 249 1.07 -11.66 8.97
C PHE A 249 1.22 -10.33 8.25
N ASP A 250 1.72 -9.28 8.88
CA ASP A 250 1.73 -7.94 8.31
C ASP A 250 3.13 -7.58 7.82
N TYR A 251 3.27 -7.28 6.54
CA TYR A 251 4.52 -6.95 5.87
C TYR A 251 4.44 -5.55 5.30
N LEU A 252 5.61 -4.91 5.15
CA LEU A 252 5.81 -3.84 4.19
C LEU A 252 6.88 -4.27 3.17
N PHE A 253 6.65 -3.99 1.91
CA PHE A 253 7.58 -4.26 0.81
C PHE A 253 7.87 -2.97 0.05
N ALA A 254 9.11 -2.71 -0.31
CA ALA A 254 9.46 -1.50 -1.04
C ALA A 254 10.28 -1.74 -2.31
N SER A 255 9.98 -1.01 -3.38
CA SER A 255 10.80 -0.89 -4.59
C SER A 255 11.27 0.55 -4.75
N ASN A 256 12.53 0.74 -5.13
CA ASN A 256 13.21 2.04 -5.26
C ASN A 256 13.20 2.93 -3.99
N LEU A 257 12.83 2.39 -2.83
CA LEU A 257 12.99 3.00 -1.50
C LEU A 257 13.73 2.08 -0.56
N VAL A 258 14.60 2.63 0.28
CA VAL A 258 15.35 1.89 1.29
C VAL A 258 14.53 1.91 2.58
N PRO A 259 14.02 0.75 3.04
CA PRO A 259 13.37 0.67 4.32
C PRO A 259 14.38 0.80 5.46
N SER A 260 13.99 1.51 6.52
CA SER A 260 14.62 1.39 7.82
C SER A 260 14.19 0.07 8.52
N LYS A 261 14.65 -0.12 9.77
CA LYS A 261 14.16 -1.22 10.60
C LYS A 261 12.68 -1.00 10.93
N ALA A 262 11.82 -1.91 10.50
CA ALA A 262 10.40 -1.88 10.85
C ALA A 262 10.19 -2.06 12.36
N GLN A 263 9.12 -1.44 12.85
CA GLN A 263 8.70 -1.43 14.24
C GLN A 263 7.31 -2.03 14.35
N ILE A 264 7.12 -2.89 15.35
CA ILE A 264 5.81 -3.42 15.74
C ILE A 264 5.37 -2.69 16.99
N THR A 265 4.18 -2.11 16.97
CA THR A 265 3.64 -1.40 18.13
C THR A 265 2.66 -2.30 18.87
N PRO A 266 2.92 -2.66 20.14
CA PRO A 266 1.97 -3.44 20.93
C PRO A 266 0.62 -2.75 21.04
N SER A 267 -0.46 -3.52 20.87
CA SER A 267 -1.83 -3.02 20.89
C SER A 267 -2.81 -4.10 21.36
N LYS A 268 -3.95 -3.67 21.90
CA LYS A 268 -5.13 -4.52 22.17
C LYS A 268 -6.35 -4.10 21.35
N ALA A 269 -6.19 -3.13 20.45
CA ALA A 269 -7.31 -2.59 19.66
C ALA A 269 -7.69 -3.49 18.48
N SER A 270 -6.81 -4.41 18.10
CA SER A 270 -7.01 -5.48 17.12
C SER A 270 -6.18 -6.69 17.56
N ASP A 271 -6.50 -7.87 17.03
CA ASP A 271 -5.71 -9.10 17.12
C ASP A 271 -4.43 -9.06 16.26
N HIS A 272 -4.31 -8.10 15.35
CA HIS A 272 -3.06 -7.76 14.66
C HIS A 272 -2.38 -6.54 15.29
N LEU A 273 -1.05 -6.48 15.14
CA LEU A 273 -0.20 -5.40 15.60
C LEU A 273 0.23 -4.50 14.43
N PRO A 274 0.16 -3.16 14.56
CA PRO A 274 0.60 -2.27 13.51
C PRO A 274 2.09 -2.39 13.24
N VAL A 275 2.44 -2.36 11.96
CA VAL A 275 3.82 -2.38 11.46
C VAL A 275 4.15 -1.03 10.85
N THR A 276 5.17 -0.37 11.38
CA THR A 276 5.61 0.97 10.93
C THR A 276 7.04 0.92 10.42
N CYS A 277 7.29 1.55 9.28
CA CYS A 277 8.62 1.64 8.70
C CYS A 277 8.84 3.02 8.07
N ASP A 278 10.07 3.52 8.18
CA ASP A 278 10.52 4.74 7.50
C ASP A 278 11.18 4.36 6.18
N PHE A 279 10.83 5.03 5.10
CA PHE A 279 11.36 4.77 3.76
C PHE A 279 12.11 5.99 3.23
N SER A 280 13.35 5.80 2.83
CA SER A 280 14.19 6.85 2.23
C SER A 280 14.37 6.59 0.75
N SER A 281 14.46 7.64 -0.07
CA SER A 281 14.96 7.51 -1.43
C SER A 281 16.42 7.07 -1.37
N GLY A 282 16.70 5.84 -1.82
CA GLY A 282 18.07 5.38 -1.97
C GLY A 282 18.71 6.12 -3.14
N GLY A 283 19.84 6.79 -2.91
CA GLY A 283 20.69 7.23 -4.02
C GLY A 283 21.07 6.02 -4.88
N VAL A 284 20.97 6.20 -6.21
CA VAL A 284 21.27 5.25 -7.29
C VAL A 284 20.21 4.17 -7.53
N VAL A 285 19.40 4.42 -8.55
CA VAL A 285 18.72 3.38 -9.33
C VAL A 285 19.81 2.56 -10.03
N VAL A 286 20.17 1.41 -9.47
CA VAL A 286 20.90 0.39 -10.24
C VAL A 286 19.84 -0.28 -11.10
N THR A 287 19.74 0.14 -12.36
CA THR A 287 19.14 -0.66 -13.42
C THR A 287 19.91 -1.98 -13.45
N GLN A 288 19.35 -3.02 -12.83
CA GLN A 288 19.85 -4.38 -13.03
C GLN A 288 19.63 -4.72 -14.51
N SER A 289 20.73 -4.70 -15.27
CA SER A 289 20.81 -5.28 -16.59
C SER A 289 20.46 -6.76 -16.48
N THR A 290 19.35 -7.14 -17.09
CA THR A 290 18.98 -8.53 -17.33
C THR A 290 20.09 -9.22 -18.15
N PRO A 291 20.46 -10.48 -17.86
CA PRO A 291 21.42 -11.20 -18.69
C PRO A 291 20.87 -11.34 -20.11
N ALA A 292 21.71 -11.04 -21.09
CA ALA A 292 21.37 -11.11 -22.51
C ALA A 292 20.99 -12.54 -22.92
N THR A 293 19.71 -12.76 -23.25
CA THR A 293 19.28 -13.88 -24.09
C THR A 293 19.08 -13.37 -25.52
N THR A 294 20.00 -13.79 -26.38
CA THR A 294 19.87 -14.07 -27.83
C THR A 294 18.79 -13.33 -28.63
N ASN A 295 19.26 -12.41 -29.48
CA ASN A 295 18.71 -11.94 -30.75
C ASN A 295 17.33 -12.49 -31.16
N GLN A 296 16.27 -11.81 -30.75
CA GLN A 296 15.11 -11.61 -31.61
C GLN A 296 14.88 -10.11 -31.77
N VAL A 297 14.83 -9.66 -33.02
CA VAL A 297 14.54 -8.27 -33.38
C VAL A 297 13.14 -7.94 -32.86
N ALA A 298 13.09 -7.12 -31.82
CA ALA A 298 11.84 -6.59 -31.30
C ALA A 298 11.15 -5.74 -32.38
N PRO A 299 9.81 -5.84 -32.55
CA PRO A 299 9.09 -4.87 -33.36
C PRO A 299 9.27 -3.48 -32.75
N PRO A 300 9.26 -2.41 -33.56
CA PRO A 300 9.45 -1.05 -33.07
C PRO A 300 8.42 -0.74 -31.98
N PRO A 301 8.80 0.01 -30.93
CA PRO A 301 7.89 0.35 -29.84
C PRO A 301 6.68 1.08 -30.42
N ALA A 302 5.49 0.55 -30.15
CA ALA A 302 4.26 1.25 -30.46
C ALA A 302 4.29 2.60 -29.72
N THR A 303 4.26 3.70 -30.47
CA THR A 303 4.14 5.04 -29.89
C THR A 303 2.80 5.15 -29.18
N GLN A 304 2.81 5.01 -27.85
CA GLN A 304 1.63 5.17 -27.03
C GLN A 304 1.16 6.62 -27.13
N GLN A 305 0.01 6.84 -27.76
CA GLN A 305 -0.57 8.16 -27.93
C GLN A 305 -1.26 8.60 -26.63
N PHE A 306 -1.12 9.88 -26.30
CA PHE A 306 -1.75 10.48 -25.14
C PHE A 306 -2.63 11.64 -25.58
N VAL A 307 -3.80 11.77 -24.93
CA VAL A 307 -4.66 12.94 -25.06
C VAL A 307 -4.49 13.80 -23.82
N THR A 308 -4.33 15.10 -24.01
CA THR A 308 -4.28 16.06 -22.90
C THR A 308 -5.64 16.72 -22.75
N LEU A 309 -6.22 16.67 -21.55
CA LEU A 309 -7.46 17.38 -21.27
C LEU A 309 -7.23 18.89 -21.32
N THR A 310 -7.87 19.58 -22.26
CA THR A 310 -7.73 21.04 -22.42
C THR A 310 -8.61 21.83 -21.44
N GLN A 311 -9.58 21.16 -20.82
CA GLN A 311 -10.48 21.69 -19.80
C GLN A 311 -10.82 20.60 -18.78
N PRO A 312 -11.28 20.95 -17.57
CA PRO A 312 -11.75 19.95 -16.61
C PRO A 312 -12.92 19.15 -17.19
N VAL A 313 -12.90 17.82 -17.02
CA VAL A 313 -13.94 16.92 -17.52
C VAL A 313 -14.60 16.22 -16.35
N ARG A 314 -15.93 16.35 -16.21
CA ARG A 314 -16.70 15.52 -15.28
C ARG A 314 -16.91 14.15 -15.89
N ILE A 315 -16.57 13.12 -15.13
CA ILE A 315 -16.85 11.73 -15.48
C ILE A 315 -17.71 11.10 -14.39
N LYS A 316 -18.62 10.22 -14.80
CA LYS A 316 -19.33 9.32 -13.89
C LYS A 316 -18.49 8.06 -13.73
N ILE A 317 -18.20 7.72 -12.49
CA ILE A 317 -17.55 6.48 -12.08
C ILE A 317 -18.54 5.69 -11.22
N PRO A 318 -18.34 4.37 -11.02
CA PRO A 318 -19.31 3.52 -10.31
C PRO A 318 -19.68 3.98 -8.89
N TYR A 319 -18.92 4.90 -8.30
CA TYR A 319 -19.07 5.42 -6.94
C TYR A 319 -19.27 6.95 -6.87
N GLY A 320 -19.62 7.61 -7.99
CA GLY A 320 -20.01 9.03 -7.99
C GLY A 320 -19.61 9.79 -9.25
N GLU A 321 -19.54 11.11 -9.13
CA GLU A 321 -18.98 11.98 -10.16
C GLU A 321 -17.60 12.46 -9.71
N THR A 322 -16.61 12.45 -10.61
CA THR A 322 -15.31 13.08 -10.37
C THR A 322 -14.94 14.01 -11.51
N VAL A 323 -14.06 14.98 -11.24
CA VAL A 323 -13.56 15.95 -12.21
C VAL A 323 -12.11 15.60 -12.53
N LEU A 324 -11.84 15.22 -13.77
CA LEU A 324 -10.49 15.13 -14.28
C LEU A 324 -9.97 16.55 -14.55
N PRO A 325 -8.80 16.95 -14.01
CA PRO A 325 -8.31 18.31 -14.14
C PRO A 325 -7.78 18.60 -15.55
N ARG A 326 -7.81 19.88 -15.94
CA ARG A 326 -7.11 20.39 -17.12
C ARG A 326 -5.62 20.02 -17.04
N GLY A 327 -5.05 19.56 -18.14
CA GLY A 327 -3.65 19.17 -18.27
C GLY A 327 -3.37 17.69 -17.97
N LEU A 328 -4.36 16.92 -17.49
CA LEU A 328 -4.22 15.48 -17.31
C LEU A 328 -3.98 14.80 -18.66
N ARG A 329 -2.94 13.97 -18.74
CA ARG A 329 -2.61 13.18 -19.93
C ARG A 329 -3.16 11.77 -19.76
N LEU A 330 -4.07 11.38 -20.63
CA LEU A 330 -4.70 10.05 -20.63
C LEU A 330 -4.15 9.23 -21.79
N PRO A 331 -3.74 7.96 -21.58
CA PRO A 331 -3.35 7.09 -22.67
C PRO A 331 -4.57 6.74 -23.54
N VAL A 332 -4.40 6.76 -24.86
CA VAL A 332 -5.43 6.27 -25.79
C VAL A 332 -5.40 4.74 -25.75
N VAL A 333 -6.47 4.13 -25.23
CA VAL A 333 -6.55 2.66 -25.04
C VAL A 333 -7.42 1.96 -26.08
N SER A 334 -8.14 2.70 -26.93
CA SER A 334 -8.79 2.17 -28.13
C SER A 334 -9.05 3.26 -29.17
N HIS A 335 -8.97 2.85 -30.43
CA HIS A 335 -9.54 3.50 -31.60
C HIS A 335 -10.69 2.60 -31.99
N ASP A 336 -11.91 3.12 -31.94
CA ASP A 336 -13.03 2.49 -32.63
C ASP A 336 -12.74 2.60 -34.13
N ALA A 337 -12.74 1.45 -34.82
CA ALA A 337 -12.80 1.35 -36.27
C ALA A 337 -14.23 1.03 -36.67
#